data_AF-A0A2V4R0E3-F1
#
_entry.id   AF-A0A2V4R0E3-F1
#
_cell.length_a   1.000
_cell.length_b   1.000
_cell.length_c   1.000
_cell.angle_alpha   90.00
_cell.angle_beta   90.00
_cell.angle_gamma   90.00
#
_symmetry.space_group_name_H-M   'P 1'
#
loop_
_entity.id
_entity.type
_entity.pdbx_description
1 polymer ?
#
loop_
_entity_poly.entity_id
_entity_poly.type
_entity_poly.pdbx_seq_one_letter_code
_entity_poly.pdbx_strand_id
1 'polypeptide(L)'
;MSTEIVSVRWHGTNTLTDAAPWDPQKWYLVPDDHPYLDILTRGNYAQIAGKNPDKKLLTTLKGEETVVQDQPARWQRWSFEADLGYKRRFGRISLRLKVPKDCILQAYVIPAKLLNFRDIEIMIGDIREMLGIDVSWERGPGDRGKAWARTAHGTRSATSHDLIDHVGQELKAARSIRRTPFTELTSPTATQFMLIENALVSHWAMRRSTIISERISKIGNEIAAYENINSRGSPNGRRERTNQAIDMLRQHESELKNLRLRLRHLIAPRELNIAIYSSPLLQRDYRLRLLLRAFGTTGSQAYSDTEAQLSHYPPVVLNDLWELWGAVWLVRELEKLGFSGTWSHRGVDTVVSCCWRLNKGEISLDLDYEARPALVDHDRLPPISERNVPTMEWAALNQHFDEECPYLGLEARCSPDYLIRISCPGQKILIVGDACLASPEHHAKVIECVDDNLSNDEIAPSKAKPLTVEHYRRTIAWIDQHEVVRCHPLGGFVLFPPTAEKWSAFAKLPGASDCTLLCPRPGVDPEASGRLKHFLSSIVPGLLD
;
A
#
# COMPACT_ATOMS: atom_id res chain seq x y z
N MET A 1 35.42 -16.38 -11.17
CA MET A 1 34.06 -16.91 -10.98
C MET A 1 33.10 -15.73 -10.94
N SER A 2 32.12 -15.67 -11.83
CA SER A 2 31.08 -14.64 -11.81
C SER A 2 30.09 -14.95 -10.69
N THR A 3 29.89 -14.02 -9.77
CA THR A 3 28.81 -14.12 -8.79
C THR A 3 27.51 -13.69 -9.44
N GLU A 4 26.44 -14.44 -9.24
CA GLU A 4 25.09 -14.08 -9.68
C GLU A 4 24.05 -14.45 -8.62
N ILE A 5 22.90 -13.80 -8.67
CA ILE A 5 21.71 -14.26 -7.94
C ILE A 5 20.96 -15.19 -8.88
N VAL A 6 20.51 -16.34 -8.39
CA VAL A 6 19.83 -17.35 -9.22
C VAL A 6 18.35 -17.42 -8.89
N SER A 7 18.03 -17.31 -7.61
CA SER A 7 16.67 -17.48 -7.13
C SER A 7 16.38 -16.55 -5.98
N VAL A 8 15.11 -16.26 -5.80
CA VAL A 8 14.59 -15.44 -4.71
C VAL A 8 13.45 -16.20 -4.07
N ARG A 9 13.37 -16.16 -2.75
CA ARG A 9 12.23 -16.67 -1.99
C ARG A 9 11.78 -15.60 -0.99
N TRP A 10 10.48 -15.52 -0.80
CA TRP A 10 9.84 -14.61 0.14
C TRP A 10 8.59 -15.28 0.68
N HIS A 11 8.09 -14.81 1.82
CA HIS A 11 6.81 -15.28 2.32
C HIS A 11 5.67 -14.67 1.49
N GLY A 12 4.99 -15.52 0.72
CA GLY A 12 3.67 -15.25 0.15
C GLY A 12 2.55 -15.81 1.02
N THR A 13 1.28 -15.56 0.63
CA THR A 13 0.07 -15.92 1.39
C THR A 13 -0.21 -17.41 1.55
N ASN A 14 0.34 -18.26 0.69
CA ASN A 14 0.41 -19.68 0.96
C ASN A 14 1.74 -19.92 1.65
N THR A 15 1.70 -20.49 2.86
CA THR A 15 2.81 -20.82 3.78
C THR A 15 4.00 -21.61 3.19
N LEU A 16 4.05 -21.79 1.86
CA LEU A 16 5.16 -22.31 1.09
C LEU A 16 6.06 -21.15 0.61
N THR A 17 7.29 -21.12 1.11
CA THR A 17 8.37 -20.27 0.61
C THR A 17 8.86 -20.82 -0.74
N ASP A 18 8.03 -20.74 -1.78
CA ASP A 18 8.40 -21.25 -3.10
C ASP A 18 9.50 -20.38 -3.71
N ALA A 19 10.66 -20.98 -3.99
CA ALA A 19 11.76 -20.31 -4.65
C ALA A 19 11.41 -20.05 -6.12
N ALA A 20 11.47 -18.79 -6.54
CA ALA A 20 11.27 -18.39 -7.92
C ALA A 20 12.61 -17.97 -8.57
N PRO A 21 12.75 -18.06 -9.90
CA PRO A 21 13.86 -17.45 -10.62
C PRO A 21 13.97 -15.95 -10.28
N TRP A 22 15.20 -15.48 -10.13
CA TRP A 22 15.44 -14.06 -9.92
C TRP A 22 15.14 -13.25 -11.18
N ASP A 23 14.44 -12.14 -11.00
CA ASP A 23 14.17 -11.13 -12.02
C ASP A 23 14.64 -9.76 -11.49
N PRO A 24 15.66 -9.13 -12.12
CA PRO A 24 16.20 -7.85 -11.68
C PRO A 24 15.27 -6.66 -11.90
N GLN A 25 14.20 -6.81 -12.69
CA GLN A 25 13.21 -5.75 -12.95
C GLN A 25 11.99 -5.86 -12.04
N LYS A 26 11.89 -6.93 -11.24
CA LYS A 26 10.72 -7.22 -10.42
C LYS A 26 10.84 -6.63 -9.02
N TRP A 27 9.77 -5.97 -8.60
CA TRP A 27 9.55 -5.62 -7.20
C TRP A 27 8.92 -6.80 -6.47
N TYR A 28 9.65 -7.40 -5.52
CA TYR A 28 9.14 -8.51 -4.73
C TYR A 28 8.26 -8.00 -3.60
N LEU A 29 7.01 -8.44 -3.56
CA LEU A 29 6.03 -8.03 -2.56
C LEU A 29 6.24 -8.83 -1.28
N VAL A 30 6.57 -8.15 -0.19
CA VAL A 30 6.90 -8.78 1.10
C VAL A 30 6.00 -8.21 2.20
N PRO A 31 5.32 -9.04 3.00
CA PRO A 31 4.52 -8.54 4.10
C PRO A 31 5.38 -8.09 5.31
N ASP A 32 4.87 -7.13 6.08
CA ASP A 32 5.52 -6.60 7.28
C ASP A 32 5.53 -7.58 8.48
N ASP A 33 4.85 -8.72 8.36
CA ASP A 33 4.91 -9.82 9.32
C ASP A 33 6.13 -10.72 9.15
N HIS A 34 6.63 -10.81 7.92
CA HIS A 34 7.85 -11.50 7.54
C HIS A 34 8.72 -10.59 6.66
N PRO A 35 9.25 -9.48 7.21
CA PRO A 35 9.87 -8.40 6.46
C PRO A 35 11.30 -8.71 6.05
N TYR A 36 11.45 -9.74 5.22
CA TYR A 36 12.72 -10.15 4.67
C TYR A 36 12.57 -10.75 3.27
N LEU A 37 13.64 -10.63 2.49
CA LEU A 37 13.80 -11.26 1.18
C LEU A 37 15.01 -12.18 1.24
N ASP A 38 14.82 -13.46 0.93
CA ASP A 38 15.92 -14.41 0.89
C ASP A 38 16.36 -14.58 -0.57
N ILE A 39 17.66 -14.44 -0.84
CA ILE A 39 18.27 -14.56 -2.16
C ILE A 39 19.26 -15.73 -2.20
N LEU A 40 19.23 -16.50 -3.28
CA LEU A 40 20.17 -17.56 -3.55
C LEU A 40 21.27 -17.02 -4.46
N THR A 41 22.50 -16.97 -3.94
CA THR A 41 23.67 -16.51 -4.71
C THR A 41 24.52 -17.69 -5.12
N ARG A 42 24.95 -17.71 -6.38
CA ARG A 42 25.93 -18.65 -6.92
C ARG A 42 27.28 -17.98 -6.98
N GLY A 43 28.32 -18.64 -6.44
CA GLY A 43 29.67 -18.08 -6.33
C GLY A 43 29.91 -17.38 -4.98
N ASN A 44 30.39 -16.14 -4.99
CA ASN A 44 30.63 -15.38 -3.75
C ASN A 44 29.33 -14.88 -3.12
N TYR A 45 29.36 -14.54 -1.83
CA TYR A 45 28.26 -13.84 -1.18
C TYR A 45 27.95 -12.50 -1.84
N ALA A 46 26.67 -12.15 -1.91
CA ALA A 46 26.24 -10.81 -2.24
C ALA A 46 26.78 -9.82 -1.20
N GLN A 47 27.29 -8.70 -1.68
CA GLN A 47 27.85 -7.61 -0.89
C GLN A 47 27.16 -6.30 -1.26
N ILE A 48 26.89 -5.47 -0.26
CA ILE A 48 26.21 -4.19 -0.41
C ILE A 48 27.16 -3.14 -0.98
N ALA A 49 26.65 -2.24 -1.81
CA ALA A 49 27.38 -1.05 -2.24
C ALA A 49 27.25 0.06 -1.18
N GLY A 50 28.36 0.46 -0.55
CA GLY A 50 28.42 1.59 0.37
C GLY A 50 29.20 1.31 1.67
N LYS A 51 29.68 2.37 2.34
CA LYS A 51 30.29 2.32 3.68
C LYS A 51 29.22 2.58 4.73
N ASN A 52 28.36 1.60 5.02
CA ASN A 52 27.52 1.67 6.22
C ASN A 52 27.75 0.39 7.05
N PRO A 53 28.81 0.36 7.88
CA PRO A 53 29.29 -0.85 8.54
C PRO A 53 28.33 -1.39 9.62
N ASP A 54 27.40 -0.58 10.12
CA ASP A 54 26.57 -0.93 11.28
C ASP A 54 25.25 -1.64 10.94
N LYS A 55 24.86 -1.71 9.66
CA LYS A 55 23.67 -2.46 9.24
C LYS A 55 24.08 -3.70 8.45
N LYS A 56 24.24 -4.84 9.13
CA LYS A 56 24.31 -6.16 8.49
C LYS A 56 22.96 -6.52 7.85
N LEU A 57 22.61 -5.85 6.75
CA LEU A 57 21.33 -6.05 6.08
C LEU A 57 21.23 -7.42 5.40
N LEU A 58 22.37 -7.99 4.97
CA LEU A 58 22.45 -9.34 4.41
C LEU A 58 23.08 -10.30 5.41
N THR A 59 22.31 -11.27 5.88
CA THR A 59 22.74 -12.34 6.79
C THR A 59 22.78 -13.67 6.08
N THR A 60 23.86 -14.45 6.24
CA THR A 60 23.94 -15.79 5.63
C THR A 60 23.10 -16.77 6.43
N LEU A 61 22.27 -17.55 5.75
CA LEU A 61 21.47 -18.59 6.37
C LEU A 61 22.31 -19.88 6.49
N LYS A 62 22.65 -20.25 7.72
CA LYS A 62 23.47 -21.43 8.00
C LYS A 62 22.68 -22.71 7.76
N GLY A 63 23.30 -23.70 7.14
CA GLY A 63 22.69 -25.02 6.91
C GLY A 63 21.83 -25.12 5.65
N GLU A 64 21.71 -24.04 4.88
CA GLU A 64 20.95 -24.00 3.61
C GLU A 64 21.88 -23.78 2.42
N GLU A 65 22.92 -24.61 2.31
CA GLU A 65 23.80 -24.63 1.14
C GLU A 65 23.24 -25.61 0.11
N THR A 66 23.26 -25.22 -1.16
CA THR A 66 22.81 -26.07 -2.27
C THR A 66 23.81 -26.01 -3.43
N VAL A 67 23.68 -26.91 -4.39
CA VAL A 67 24.51 -26.92 -5.60
C VAL A 67 23.62 -26.59 -6.79
N VAL A 68 23.99 -25.54 -7.52
CA VAL A 68 23.29 -25.12 -8.74
C VAL A 68 24.29 -25.10 -9.89
N GLN A 69 24.05 -25.94 -10.90
CA GLN A 69 24.95 -26.09 -12.06
C GLN A 69 26.41 -26.32 -11.61
N ASP A 70 26.61 -27.32 -10.75
CA ASP A 70 27.92 -27.76 -10.23
C ASP A 70 28.73 -26.69 -9.46
N GLN A 71 28.08 -25.60 -9.05
CA GLN A 71 28.68 -24.56 -8.22
C GLN A 71 27.96 -24.45 -6.86
N PRO A 72 28.70 -24.16 -5.78
CA PRO A 72 28.09 -23.89 -4.48
C PRO A 72 27.22 -22.63 -4.58
N ALA A 73 25.99 -22.77 -4.09
CA ALA A 73 25.03 -21.69 -3.98
C ALA A 73 24.52 -21.60 -2.54
N ARG A 74 24.33 -20.38 -2.05
CA ARG A 74 24.01 -20.11 -0.64
C ARG A 74 22.90 -19.10 -0.50
N TRP A 75 22.00 -19.36 0.44
CA TRP A 75 20.94 -18.43 0.80
C TRP A 75 21.46 -17.31 1.71
N GLN A 76 21.12 -16.08 1.37
CA GLN A 76 21.32 -14.90 2.20
C GLN A 76 19.97 -14.21 2.42
N ARG A 77 19.72 -13.80 3.66
CA ARG A 77 18.55 -13.03 4.06
C ARG A 77 18.84 -11.56 4.07
N TRP A 78 18.10 -10.82 3.24
CA TRP A 78 17.95 -9.38 3.35
C TRP A 78 16.81 -9.08 4.33
N SER A 79 17.15 -8.80 5.60
CA SER A 79 16.16 -8.36 6.60
C SER A 79 16.07 -6.84 6.60
N PHE A 80 14.84 -6.33 6.59
CA PHE A 80 14.56 -4.91 6.74
C PHE A 80 13.68 -4.62 7.97
N GLU A 81 13.63 -5.54 8.95
CA GLU A 81 12.93 -5.34 10.25
C GLU A 81 13.37 -4.05 10.95
N ALA A 82 14.68 -3.82 11.02
CA ALA A 82 15.21 -2.59 11.62
C ALA A 82 14.75 -1.37 10.83
N ASP A 83 14.85 -1.41 9.50
CA ASP A 83 14.45 -0.28 8.66
C ASP A 83 12.93 -0.02 8.71
N LEU A 84 12.09 -1.05 8.84
CA LEU A 84 10.64 -0.90 9.02
C LEU A 84 10.26 -0.38 10.40
N GLY A 85 10.92 -0.83 11.46
CA GLY A 85 10.68 -0.34 12.82
C GLY A 85 10.99 1.15 12.96
N TYR A 86 12.01 1.63 12.26
CA TYR A 86 12.49 3.02 12.34
C TYR A 86 11.88 3.97 11.31
N LYS A 87 11.64 3.52 10.07
CA LYS A 87 11.16 4.40 9.01
C LYS A 87 9.65 4.46 8.92
N ARG A 88 8.92 3.41 9.33
CA ARG A 88 7.45 3.21 9.25
C ARG A 88 6.73 3.72 7.99
N ARG A 89 7.47 4.12 6.96
CA ARG A 89 7.07 4.33 5.58
C ARG A 89 7.23 2.96 4.93
N PHE A 90 6.11 2.30 4.70
CA PHE A 90 6.06 1.01 4.02
C PHE A 90 6.35 1.20 2.52
N GLY A 91 6.38 0.14 1.75
CA GLY A 91 6.52 0.24 0.31
C GLY A 91 7.92 0.05 -0.25
N ARG A 92 8.35 0.88 -1.21
CA ARG A 92 9.50 0.59 -2.07
C ARG A 92 10.83 0.67 -1.30
N ILE A 93 11.47 -0.48 -1.08
CA ILE A 93 12.82 -0.60 -0.54
C ILE A 93 13.74 -1.13 -1.63
N SER A 94 14.90 -0.50 -1.80
CA SER A 94 15.93 -0.97 -2.71
C SER A 94 17.30 -1.07 -2.04
N LEU A 95 18.07 -2.08 -2.43
CA LEU A 95 19.43 -2.31 -1.94
C LEU A 95 20.37 -2.52 -3.13
N ARG A 96 21.28 -1.58 -3.33
CA ARG A 96 22.30 -1.69 -4.39
C ARG A 96 23.44 -2.60 -3.93
N LEU A 97 23.82 -3.53 -4.79
CA LEU A 97 24.88 -4.50 -4.52
C LEU A 97 26.19 -4.07 -5.19
N LYS A 98 27.30 -4.29 -4.47
CA LYS A 98 28.67 -4.28 -4.99
C LYS A 98 29.00 -5.62 -5.66
N VAL A 99 28.46 -6.70 -5.11
CA VAL A 99 28.59 -8.07 -5.62
C VAL A 99 27.20 -8.72 -5.54
N PRO A 100 26.65 -9.27 -6.65
CA PRO A 100 27.08 -9.05 -8.03
C PRO A 100 27.09 -7.55 -8.39
N LYS A 101 27.92 -7.16 -9.38
CA LYS A 101 27.98 -5.76 -9.83
C LYS A 101 26.68 -5.36 -10.53
N ASP A 102 26.35 -4.07 -10.44
CA ASP A 102 25.19 -3.45 -11.12
C ASP A 102 23.83 -4.08 -10.81
N CYS A 103 23.75 -4.80 -9.68
CA CYS A 103 22.51 -5.44 -9.23
C CYS A 103 21.84 -4.60 -8.15
N ILE A 104 20.52 -4.50 -8.23
CA ILE A 104 19.69 -3.83 -7.23
C ILE A 104 18.63 -4.84 -6.78
N LEU A 105 18.59 -5.13 -5.48
CA LEU A 105 17.47 -5.84 -4.90
C LEU A 105 16.32 -4.86 -4.72
N GLN A 106 15.11 -5.27 -5.10
CA GLN A 106 13.93 -4.42 -5.02
C GLN A 106 12.82 -5.20 -4.31
N ALA A 107 12.37 -4.67 -3.18
CA ALA A 107 11.26 -5.20 -2.42
C ALA A 107 10.22 -4.11 -2.20
N TYR A 108 8.95 -4.49 -2.19
CA TYR A 108 7.86 -3.61 -1.80
C TYR A 108 7.23 -4.18 -0.53
N VAL A 109 7.35 -3.45 0.58
CA VAL A 109 6.82 -3.89 1.87
C VAL A 109 5.36 -3.53 2.00
N ILE A 110 4.55 -4.54 2.29
CA ILE A 110 3.11 -4.42 2.46
C ILE A 110 2.80 -4.34 3.97
N PRO A 111 2.11 -3.29 4.44
CA PRO A 111 1.75 -3.11 5.85
C PRO A 111 0.56 -4.01 6.27
N ALA A 112 0.74 -5.33 6.28
CA ALA A 112 -0.30 -6.29 6.62
C ALA A 112 -0.72 -6.25 8.11
N LYS A 113 0.15 -5.78 9.02
CA LYS A 113 -0.12 -5.70 10.48
C LYS A 113 -0.76 -4.41 10.96
N LEU A 114 -0.91 -3.39 10.10
CA LEU A 114 -1.30 -2.04 10.53
C LEU A 114 -2.79 -1.77 10.46
N LEU A 115 -3.40 -2.04 9.31
CA LEU A 115 -4.79 -1.73 9.01
C LEU A 115 -5.43 -2.97 8.42
N ASN A 116 -6.59 -3.34 8.95
CA ASN A 116 -7.39 -4.36 8.29
C ASN A 116 -8.16 -3.74 7.13
N PHE A 117 -8.74 -4.60 6.28
CA PHE A 117 -9.50 -4.17 5.12
C PHE A 117 -10.63 -3.18 5.44
N ARG A 118 -11.38 -3.40 6.53
CA ARG A 118 -12.45 -2.50 6.98
C ARG A 118 -11.93 -1.11 7.32
N ASP A 119 -10.77 -1.04 7.97
CA ASP A 119 -10.14 0.24 8.29
C ASP A 119 -9.84 1.00 6.98
N ILE A 120 -9.33 0.34 5.94
CA ILE A 120 -9.03 0.94 4.64
C ILE A 120 -10.31 1.39 3.90
N GLU A 121 -11.38 0.61 3.94
CA GLU A 121 -12.66 1.01 3.33
C GLU A 121 -13.26 2.26 4.00
N ILE A 122 -13.18 2.35 5.33
CA ILE A 122 -13.59 3.55 6.06
C ILE A 122 -12.74 4.74 5.58
N MET A 123 -11.43 4.56 5.44
CA MET A 123 -10.56 5.64 4.95
C MET A 123 -10.94 6.13 3.56
N ILE A 124 -11.19 5.21 2.62
CA ILE A 124 -11.62 5.54 1.26
C ILE A 124 -12.99 6.22 1.28
N GLY A 125 -13.92 5.74 2.11
CA GLY A 125 -15.23 6.34 2.32
C GLY A 125 -15.11 7.78 2.82
N ASP A 126 -14.27 8.00 3.81
CA ASP A 126 -14.03 9.32 4.41
C ASP A 126 -13.44 10.31 3.40
N ILE A 127 -12.44 9.86 2.63
CA ILE A 127 -11.84 10.66 1.56
C ILE A 127 -12.86 10.99 0.48
N ARG A 128 -13.66 10.01 0.04
CA ARG A 128 -14.71 10.24 -0.96
C ARG A 128 -15.74 11.25 -0.46
N GLU A 129 -16.18 11.12 0.78
CA GLU A 129 -17.17 12.01 1.38
C GLU A 129 -16.64 13.44 1.48
N MET A 130 -15.39 13.61 1.93
CA MET A 130 -14.79 14.93 2.13
C MET A 130 -14.39 15.60 0.82
N LEU A 131 -13.78 14.86 -0.11
CA LEU A 131 -13.16 15.41 -1.31
C LEU A 131 -13.98 15.18 -2.59
N GLY A 132 -15.03 14.36 -2.56
CA GLY A 132 -15.79 13.99 -3.75
C GLY A 132 -14.99 13.18 -4.77
N ILE A 133 -13.83 12.62 -4.39
CA ILE A 133 -12.94 11.86 -5.27
C ILE A 133 -13.16 10.37 -5.04
N ASP A 134 -13.33 9.63 -6.14
CA ASP A 134 -13.22 8.18 -6.12
C ASP A 134 -11.74 7.77 -6.09
N VAL A 135 -11.22 7.56 -4.88
CA VAL A 135 -9.89 6.97 -4.71
C VAL A 135 -10.00 5.45 -4.85
N SER A 136 -9.31 4.90 -5.86
CA SER A 136 -9.26 3.46 -6.13
C SER A 136 -8.08 2.78 -5.43
N TRP A 137 -8.25 1.48 -5.19
CA TRP A 137 -7.23 0.57 -4.66
C TRP A 137 -6.00 0.40 -5.58
N GLU A 138 -6.08 0.83 -6.84
CA GLU A 138 -4.99 0.78 -7.81
C GLU A 138 -4.75 2.17 -8.40
N ARG A 139 -3.49 2.62 -8.41
CA ARG A 139 -3.03 3.71 -9.29
C ARG A 139 -1.93 3.22 -10.20
N GLY A 140 -2.28 2.98 -11.46
CA GLY A 140 -1.32 3.00 -12.56
C GLY A 140 -1.53 4.30 -13.34
N PRO A 141 -0.50 5.13 -13.59
CA PRO A 141 -0.63 6.27 -14.48
C PRO A 141 -0.98 5.75 -15.88
N GLY A 142 -2.17 6.12 -16.37
CA GLY A 142 -2.68 5.70 -17.68
C GLY A 142 -3.65 4.52 -17.68
N ASP A 143 -3.93 3.88 -16.54
CA ASP A 143 -4.75 2.67 -16.49
C ASP A 143 -6.22 2.98 -16.12
N ARG A 144 -6.88 3.88 -16.87
CA ARG A 144 -8.35 4.02 -16.84
C ARG A 144 -9.07 2.81 -17.49
N GLY A 145 -8.47 1.63 -17.46
CA GLY A 145 -8.76 0.58 -18.42
C GLY A 145 -8.58 -0.87 -17.99
N LYS A 146 -8.28 -1.19 -16.72
CA LYS A 146 -8.34 -2.58 -16.22
C LYS A 146 -9.72 -2.98 -15.71
N ALA A 147 -10.76 -2.57 -16.44
CA ALA A 147 -11.97 -3.35 -16.45
C ALA A 147 -11.61 -4.69 -17.11
N TRP A 148 -11.52 -5.74 -16.28
CA TRP A 148 -11.36 -7.15 -16.63
C TRP A 148 -12.24 -7.64 -17.80
N ALA A 149 -13.27 -6.87 -18.14
CA ALA A 149 -14.11 -7.03 -19.32
C ALA A 149 -13.81 -5.96 -20.38
N ARG A 150 -12.70 -6.13 -21.14
CA ARG A 150 -12.75 -5.76 -22.56
C ARG A 150 -13.35 -6.94 -23.32
N THR A 151 -14.50 -6.72 -23.95
CA THR A 151 -15.10 -7.64 -24.92
C THR A 151 -14.20 -7.70 -26.17
N ALA A 152 -13.10 -8.44 -26.08
CA ALA A 152 -12.36 -8.85 -27.26
C ALA A 152 -13.04 -10.09 -27.85
N HIS A 153 -13.57 -9.95 -29.06
CA HIS A 153 -14.03 -11.08 -29.88
C HIS A 153 -12.84 -11.94 -30.30
N GLY A 154 -12.53 -12.92 -29.47
CA GLY A 154 -11.43 -13.86 -29.70
C GLY A 154 -11.57 -15.08 -28.80
N THR A 155 -12.59 -15.88 -29.04
CA THR A 155 -12.84 -17.16 -28.37
C THR A 155 -11.80 -18.19 -28.82
N ARG A 156 -10.69 -18.32 -28.08
CA ARG A 156 -10.03 -19.63 -28.00
C ARG A 156 -10.92 -20.53 -27.14
N SER A 157 -11.39 -21.63 -27.72
CA SER A 157 -12.18 -22.64 -27.01
C SER A 157 -11.32 -23.28 -25.93
N ALA A 158 -11.61 -23.02 -24.65
CA ALA A 158 -11.04 -23.79 -23.55
C ALA A 158 -11.35 -25.29 -23.78
N THR A 159 -10.39 -26.16 -23.49
CA THR A 159 -10.62 -27.61 -23.62
C THR A 159 -11.62 -28.08 -22.56
N SER A 160 -12.22 -29.27 -22.74
CA SER A 160 -13.16 -29.81 -21.74
C SER A 160 -12.49 -29.98 -20.37
N HIS A 161 -11.21 -30.35 -20.36
CA HIS A 161 -10.42 -30.55 -19.16
C HIS A 161 -10.20 -29.24 -18.40
N ASP A 162 -9.73 -28.19 -19.09
CA ASP A 162 -9.53 -26.86 -18.48
C ASP A 162 -10.84 -26.31 -17.90
N LEU A 163 -11.96 -26.54 -18.58
CA LEU A 163 -13.28 -26.10 -18.09
C LEU A 163 -13.66 -26.82 -16.79
N ILE A 164 -13.41 -28.12 -16.68
CA ILE A 164 -13.69 -28.92 -15.48
C ILE A 164 -12.86 -28.40 -14.30
N ASP A 165 -11.56 -28.18 -14.52
CA ASP A 165 -10.64 -27.71 -13.47
C ASP A 165 -10.99 -26.30 -13.00
N HIS A 166 -11.21 -25.36 -13.93
CA HIS A 166 -11.59 -24.00 -13.58
C HIS A 166 -12.91 -23.95 -12.82
N VAL A 167 -13.95 -24.65 -13.30
CA VAL A 167 -15.25 -24.68 -12.61
C VAL A 167 -15.13 -25.37 -11.25
N GLY A 168 -14.27 -26.40 -11.12
CA GLY A 168 -13.99 -27.06 -9.84
C GLY A 168 -13.39 -26.11 -8.80
N GLN A 169 -12.42 -25.28 -9.19
CA GLN A 169 -11.83 -24.25 -8.32
C GLN A 169 -12.85 -23.16 -7.95
N GLU A 170 -13.56 -22.63 -8.94
CA GLU A 170 -14.57 -21.60 -8.77
C GLU A 170 -15.74 -22.07 -7.87
N LEU A 171 -16.14 -23.34 -7.98
CA LEU A 171 -17.20 -23.93 -7.16
C LEU A 171 -16.81 -23.96 -5.66
N LYS A 172 -15.54 -24.22 -5.32
CA LYS A 172 -15.06 -24.15 -3.94
C LYS A 172 -15.15 -22.71 -3.41
N ALA A 173 -14.73 -21.74 -4.23
CA ALA A 173 -14.83 -20.32 -3.92
C ALA A 173 -16.28 -19.86 -3.70
N ALA A 174 -17.18 -20.20 -4.62
CA ALA A 174 -18.60 -19.87 -4.54
C ALA A 174 -19.28 -20.42 -3.27
N ARG A 175 -18.97 -21.68 -2.91
CA ARG A 175 -19.49 -22.30 -1.67
C ARG A 175 -18.94 -21.62 -0.42
N SER A 176 -17.67 -21.23 -0.44
CA SER A 176 -17.06 -20.49 0.65
C SER A 176 -17.72 -19.11 0.84
N ILE A 177 -17.97 -18.37 -0.24
CA ILE A 177 -18.68 -17.09 -0.20
C ILE A 177 -20.10 -17.27 0.37
N ARG A 178 -20.83 -18.31 -0.05
CA ARG A 178 -22.18 -18.59 0.49
C ARG A 178 -22.20 -18.94 1.97
N ARG A 179 -21.19 -19.68 2.46
CA ARG A 179 -21.11 -20.12 3.85
C ARG A 179 -20.65 -19.02 4.79
N THR A 180 -19.70 -18.22 4.33
CA THR A 180 -19.12 -17.08 5.04
C THR A 180 -19.19 -15.89 4.10
N PRO A 181 -20.38 -15.29 3.93
CA PRO A 181 -20.50 -14.07 3.16
C PRO A 181 -19.73 -12.95 3.86
N PHE A 182 -19.26 -11.98 3.08
CA PHE A 182 -18.50 -10.85 3.62
C PHE A 182 -19.43 -9.96 4.43
N THR A 183 -19.51 -10.19 5.74
CA THR A 183 -20.36 -9.42 6.66
C THR A 183 -19.86 -8.00 6.90
N GLU A 184 -18.61 -7.72 6.52
CA GLU A 184 -17.87 -6.47 6.74
C GLU A 184 -18.43 -5.27 5.96
N LEU A 185 -19.18 -5.52 4.88
CA LEU A 185 -19.81 -4.48 4.05
C LEU A 185 -21.24 -4.13 4.42
N THR A 186 -21.88 -4.95 5.23
CA THR A 186 -23.27 -4.73 5.61
C THR A 186 -23.30 -3.64 6.67
N SER A 187 -23.93 -2.51 6.37
CA SER A 187 -24.30 -1.52 7.39
C SER A 187 -24.97 -2.28 8.56
N PRO A 188 -24.72 -1.91 9.84
CA PRO A 188 -25.38 -2.52 10.99
C PRO A 188 -26.92 -2.50 10.91
N THR A 189 -27.47 -1.60 10.08
CA THR A 189 -28.90 -1.44 9.81
C THR A 189 -29.43 -2.28 8.64
N ALA A 190 -28.58 -2.98 7.88
CA ALA A 190 -28.90 -3.60 6.59
C ALA A 190 -29.12 -5.12 6.66
N THR A 191 -29.78 -5.63 7.71
CA THR A 191 -30.13 -7.05 7.87
C THR A 191 -31.12 -7.60 6.83
N GLN A 192 -31.57 -6.78 5.87
CA GLN A 192 -32.55 -7.18 4.83
C GLN A 192 -32.10 -6.95 3.38
N PHE A 193 -30.90 -6.45 3.11
CA PHE A 193 -30.41 -6.33 1.72
C PHE A 193 -29.52 -7.52 1.33
N MET A 194 -29.87 -8.14 0.22
CA MET A 194 -29.14 -9.24 -0.43
C MET A 194 -27.72 -8.77 -0.78
N LEU A 195 -26.71 -9.45 -0.23
CA LEU A 195 -25.30 -9.14 -0.47
C LEU A 195 -24.94 -9.28 -1.97
N ILE A 196 -24.23 -8.30 -2.52
CA ILE A 196 -23.82 -8.26 -3.94
C ILE A 196 -22.96 -9.48 -4.29
N GLU A 197 -22.21 -10.02 -3.34
CA GLU A 197 -21.36 -11.20 -3.50
C GLU A 197 -22.18 -12.49 -3.66
N ASN A 198 -23.32 -12.57 -2.97
CA ASN A 198 -24.27 -13.67 -3.15
C ASN A 198 -24.92 -13.58 -4.54
N ALA A 199 -25.25 -12.36 -4.99
CA ALA A 199 -25.67 -12.12 -6.35
C ALA A 199 -24.60 -12.54 -7.36
N LEU A 200 -23.34 -12.19 -7.14
CA LEU A 200 -22.23 -12.64 -7.99
C LEU A 200 -22.15 -14.15 -8.08
N VAL A 201 -22.32 -14.87 -6.96
CA VAL A 201 -22.38 -16.35 -6.98
C VAL A 201 -23.53 -16.85 -7.86
N SER A 202 -24.74 -16.27 -7.74
CA SER A 202 -25.89 -16.65 -8.56
C SER A 202 -25.67 -16.38 -10.06
N HIS A 203 -25.18 -15.19 -10.41
CA HIS A 203 -24.89 -14.82 -11.80
C HIS A 203 -23.76 -15.66 -12.40
N TRP A 204 -22.69 -15.92 -11.64
CA TRP A 204 -21.61 -16.80 -12.04
C TRP A 204 -22.11 -18.22 -12.30
N ALA A 205 -22.88 -18.79 -11.38
CA ALA A 205 -23.42 -20.14 -11.49
C ALA A 205 -24.33 -20.27 -12.72
N MET A 206 -25.16 -19.26 -13.00
CA MET A 206 -25.98 -19.20 -14.20
C MET A 206 -25.12 -19.17 -15.47
N ARG A 207 -24.12 -18.28 -15.53
CA ARG A 207 -23.23 -18.13 -16.68
C ARG A 207 -22.45 -19.41 -16.98
N ARG A 208 -21.82 -20.01 -15.96
CA ARG A 208 -21.09 -21.29 -16.11
C ARG A 208 -22.01 -22.45 -16.49
N SER A 209 -23.24 -22.49 -15.98
CA SER A 209 -24.23 -23.51 -16.37
C SER A 209 -24.55 -23.46 -17.87
N THR A 210 -24.65 -22.25 -18.45
CA THR A 210 -24.82 -22.07 -19.91
C THR A 210 -23.60 -22.57 -20.68
N ILE A 211 -22.39 -22.14 -20.29
CA ILE A 211 -21.13 -22.55 -20.94
C ILE A 211 -20.94 -24.08 -20.89
N ILE A 212 -21.23 -24.71 -19.75
CA ILE A 212 -21.17 -26.16 -19.59
C ILE A 212 -22.19 -26.86 -20.50
N SER A 213 -23.40 -26.32 -20.62
CA SER A 213 -24.44 -26.90 -21.49
C SER A 213 -24.02 -26.90 -22.96
N GLU A 214 -23.44 -25.79 -23.42
CA GLU A 214 -22.88 -25.68 -24.77
C GLU A 214 -21.74 -26.69 -24.99
N ARG A 215 -20.85 -26.87 -24.01
CA ARG A 215 -19.74 -27.83 -24.12
C ARG A 215 -20.22 -29.28 -24.11
N ILE A 216 -21.21 -29.63 -23.28
CA ILE A 216 -21.83 -30.96 -23.28
C ILE A 216 -22.43 -31.27 -24.67
N SER A 217 -23.12 -30.30 -25.28
CA SER A 217 -23.67 -30.48 -26.64
C SER A 217 -22.56 -30.69 -27.67
N LYS A 218 -21.44 -29.95 -27.59
CA LYS A 218 -20.28 -30.16 -28.47
C LYS A 218 -19.64 -31.53 -28.27
N ILE A 219 -19.44 -31.96 -27.03
CA ILE A 219 -18.91 -33.30 -26.73
C ILE A 219 -19.84 -34.39 -27.30
N GLY A 220 -21.17 -34.24 -27.17
CA GLY A 220 -22.12 -35.18 -27.77
C GLY A 220 -21.98 -35.28 -29.29
N ASN A 221 -21.76 -34.16 -29.98
CA ASN A 221 -21.50 -34.14 -31.42
C ASN A 221 -20.13 -34.78 -31.77
N GLU A 222 -19.09 -34.53 -30.96
CA GLU A 222 -17.77 -35.16 -31.13
C GLU A 222 -17.84 -36.69 -30.95
N ILE A 223 -18.55 -37.17 -29.91
CA ILE A 223 -18.80 -38.60 -29.68
C ILE A 223 -19.54 -39.21 -30.87
N ALA A 224 -20.64 -38.60 -31.31
CA ALA A 224 -21.40 -39.09 -32.47
C ALA A 224 -20.57 -39.13 -33.76
N ALA A 225 -19.66 -38.17 -33.95
CA ALA A 225 -18.73 -38.17 -35.07
C ALA A 225 -17.72 -39.33 -34.99
N TYR A 226 -17.14 -39.58 -33.82
CA TYR A 226 -16.22 -40.71 -33.60
C TYR A 226 -16.94 -42.07 -33.72
N GLU A 227 -18.18 -42.20 -33.24
CA GLU A 227 -19.01 -43.40 -33.39
C GLU A 227 -19.36 -43.67 -34.87
N ASN A 228 -19.64 -42.63 -35.65
CA ASN A 228 -19.84 -42.73 -37.10
C ASN A 228 -18.56 -43.11 -37.88
N ILE A 229 -17.39 -42.70 -37.40
CA ILE A 229 -16.10 -43.12 -37.99
C ILE A 229 -15.82 -44.60 -37.65
N ASN A 230 -16.17 -45.03 -36.43
CA ASN A 230 -16.03 -46.41 -35.99
C ASN A 230 -16.96 -47.38 -36.72
N SER A 231 -18.19 -46.95 -37.07
CA SER A 231 -19.15 -47.79 -37.81
C SER A 231 -18.75 -48.03 -39.28
N ARG A 232 -17.85 -47.21 -39.84
CA ARG A 232 -17.38 -47.30 -41.24
C ARG A 232 -16.20 -48.26 -41.48
N GLY A 233 -15.79 -49.04 -40.46
CA GLY A 233 -14.74 -50.07 -40.60
C GLY A 233 -13.32 -49.49 -40.60
N SER A 234 -12.81 -49.15 -39.41
CA SER A 234 -11.43 -48.67 -39.22
C SER A 234 -10.46 -49.82 -38.85
N PRO A 235 -9.17 -49.78 -39.26
CA PRO A 235 -8.15 -50.75 -38.83
C PRO A 235 -8.04 -50.84 -37.30
N ASN A 236 -7.76 -52.04 -36.75
CA ASN A 236 -7.83 -52.34 -35.31
C ASN A 236 -7.13 -51.30 -34.40
N GLY A 237 -5.90 -50.88 -34.72
CA GLY A 237 -5.17 -49.87 -33.90
C GLY A 237 -5.75 -48.44 -33.98
N ARG A 238 -6.48 -48.11 -35.04
CA ARG A 238 -7.21 -46.82 -35.15
C ARG A 238 -8.50 -46.87 -34.36
N ARG A 239 -9.18 -48.03 -34.33
CA ARG A 239 -10.39 -48.29 -33.56
C ARG A 239 -10.15 -48.19 -32.06
N GLU A 240 -9.04 -48.73 -31.55
CA GLU A 240 -8.66 -48.61 -30.13
C GLU A 240 -8.44 -47.16 -29.70
N ARG A 241 -7.70 -46.36 -30.50
CA ARG A 241 -7.49 -44.93 -30.22
C ARG A 241 -8.79 -44.14 -30.25
N THR A 242 -9.68 -44.43 -31.20
CA THR A 242 -11.00 -43.81 -31.28
C THR A 242 -11.87 -44.17 -30.07
N ASN A 243 -11.85 -45.44 -29.64
CA ASN A 243 -12.57 -45.87 -28.44
C ASN A 243 -12.04 -45.18 -27.18
N GLN A 244 -10.72 -45.09 -27.00
CA GLN A 244 -10.12 -44.34 -25.89
C GLN A 244 -10.54 -42.87 -25.89
N ALA A 245 -10.57 -42.23 -27.07
CA ALA A 245 -11.04 -40.85 -27.20
C ALA A 245 -12.54 -40.71 -26.84
N ILE A 246 -13.38 -41.67 -27.26
CA ILE A 246 -14.80 -41.71 -26.89
C ILE A 246 -14.96 -41.87 -25.37
N ASP A 247 -14.20 -42.77 -24.75
CA ASP A 247 -14.27 -43.01 -23.30
C ASP A 247 -13.84 -41.76 -22.50
N MET A 248 -12.77 -41.09 -22.92
CA MET A 248 -12.36 -39.81 -22.34
C MET A 248 -13.43 -38.72 -22.49
N LEU A 249 -14.05 -38.62 -23.68
CA LEU A 249 -15.11 -37.65 -23.94
C LEU A 249 -16.36 -37.93 -23.08
N ARG A 250 -16.74 -39.21 -22.92
CA ARG A 250 -17.85 -39.64 -22.05
C ARG A 250 -17.56 -39.35 -20.58
N GLN A 251 -16.32 -39.53 -20.13
CA GLN A 251 -15.91 -39.15 -18.78
C GLN A 251 -16.06 -37.64 -18.57
N HIS A 252 -15.52 -36.81 -19.47
CA HIS A 252 -15.68 -35.36 -19.40
C HIS A 252 -17.15 -34.93 -19.44
N GLU A 253 -17.98 -35.57 -20.26
CA GLU A 253 -19.42 -35.30 -20.33
C GLU A 253 -20.12 -35.55 -18.97
N SER A 254 -19.79 -36.67 -18.33
CA SER A 254 -20.33 -37.04 -17.01
C SER A 254 -19.91 -36.05 -15.92
N GLU A 255 -18.64 -35.66 -15.90
CA GLU A 255 -18.10 -34.68 -14.94
C GLU A 255 -18.74 -33.31 -15.12
N LEU A 256 -18.90 -32.84 -16.37
CA LEU A 256 -19.58 -31.60 -16.70
C LEU A 256 -21.06 -31.63 -16.30
N LYS A 257 -21.77 -32.75 -16.53
CA LYS A 257 -23.16 -32.94 -16.07
C LYS A 257 -23.27 -32.84 -14.54
N ASN A 258 -22.34 -33.44 -13.81
CA ASN A 258 -22.27 -33.36 -12.35
C ASN A 258 -22.02 -31.93 -11.86
N LEU A 259 -21.04 -31.23 -12.44
CA LEU A 259 -20.76 -29.84 -12.12
C LEU A 259 -21.98 -28.95 -12.37
N ARG A 260 -22.67 -29.12 -13.50
CA ARG A 260 -23.89 -28.37 -13.81
C ARG A 260 -24.99 -28.56 -12.77
N LEU A 261 -25.20 -29.78 -12.28
CA LEU A 261 -26.15 -30.06 -11.19
C LEU A 261 -25.75 -29.30 -9.91
N ARG A 262 -24.46 -29.31 -9.55
CA ARG A 262 -23.95 -28.58 -8.38
C ARG A 262 -24.11 -27.07 -8.50
N LEU A 263 -23.91 -26.50 -9.69
CA LEU A 263 -24.11 -25.07 -9.95
C LEU A 263 -25.57 -24.66 -9.78
N ARG A 264 -26.52 -25.51 -10.19
CA ARG A 264 -27.96 -25.23 -10.06
C ARG A 264 -28.38 -24.92 -8.61
N HIS A 265 -27.76 -25.59 -7.63
CA HIS A 265 -28.04 -25.36 -6.21
C HIS A 265 -27.52 -24.02 -5.68
N LEU A 266 -26.67 -23.32 -6.43
CA LEU A 266 -26.11 -22.02 -6.04
C LEU A 266 -26.86 -20.85 -6.68
N ILE A 267 -27.83 -21.11 -7.57
CA ILE A 267 -28.62 -20.08 -8.24
C ILE A 267 -29.82 -19.73 -7.37
N ALA A 268 -29.88 -18.50 -6.86
CA ALA A 268 -31.04 -17.95 -6.19
C ALA A 268 -31.74 -16.93 -7.12
N PRO A 269 -32.97 -17.20 -7.58
CA PRO A 269 -33.65 -16.35 -8.57
C PRO A 269 -33.80 -14.88 -8.15
N ARG A 270 -33.98 -14.61 -6.86
CA ARG A 270 -34.14 -13.25 -6.33
C ARG A 270 -32.86 -12.42 -6.47
N GLU A 271 -31.71 -13.07 -6.46
CA GLU A 271 -30.40 -12.39 -6.55
C GLU A 271 -30.02 -12.07 -7.99
N LEU A 272 -30.62 -12.73 -8.99
CA LEU A 272 -30.39 -12.46 -10.41
C LEU A 272 -30.93 -11.11 -10.88
N ASN A 273 -31.77 -10.46 -10.06
CA ASN A 273 -32.30 -9.13 -10.31
C ASN A 273 -31.36 -8.02 -9.84
N ILE A 274 -30.26 -8.36 -9.16
CA ILE A 274 -29.29 -7.41 -8.64
C ILE A 274 -28.25 -7.14 -9.73
N ALA A 275 -28.19 -5.90 -10.22
CA ALA A 275 -27.19 -5.50 -11.20
C ALA A 275 -25.79 -5.62 -10.59
N ILE A 276 -24.95 -6.47 -11.18
CA ILE A 276 -23.55 -6.59 -10.79
C ILE A 276 -22.74 -5.61 -11.63
N TYR A 277 -22.24 -4.57 -10.99
CA TYR A 277 -21.21 -3.72 -11.56
C TYR A 277 -19.86 -4.26 -11.13
N SER A 278 -18.95 -4.48 -12.08
CA SER A 278 -17.55 -4.83 -11.80
C SER A 278 -16.84 -3.63 -11.18
N SER A 279 -17.11 -3.37 -9.90
CA SER A 279 -16.41 -2.35 -9.12
C SER A 279 -15.08 -2.93 -8.60
N PRO A 280 -14.10 -2.08 -8.27
CA PRO A 280 -12.87 -2.52 -7.59
C PRO A 280 -13.13 -3.35 -6.32
N LEU A 281 -14.28 -3.17 -5.66
CA LEU A 281 -14.70 -3.96 -4.49
C LEU A 281 -14.99 -5.43 -4.82
N LEU A 282 -15.46 -5.76 -6.03
CA LEU A 282 -15.63 -7.16 -6.47
C LEU A 282 -14.29 -7.82 -6.84
N GLN A 283 -13.22 -7.04 -6.89
CA GLN A 283 -11.85 -7.48 -7.20
C GLN A 283 -11.00 -7.69 -5.92
N ARG A 284 -11.58 -7.50 -4.72
CA ARG A 284 -10.88 -7.51 -3.42
C ARG A 284 -10.51 -8.88 -2.85
N ASP A 285 -11.26 -9.94 -3.20
CA ASP A 285 -11.08 -11.28 -2.62
C ASP A 285 -10.80 -12.28 -3.73
N TYR A 286 -9.84 -13.16 -3.49
CA TYR A 286 -9.43 -14.17 -4.47
C TYR A 286 -10.64 -15.01 -4.94
N ARG A 287 -11.58 -15.35 -4.04
CA ARG A 287 -12.79 -16.12 -4.35
C ARG A 287 -13.69 -15.37 -5.30
N LEU A 288 -13.90 -14.06 -5.10
CA LEU A 288 -14.75 -13.24 -5.97
C LEU A 288 -14.13 -13.11 -7.36
N ARG A 289 -12.81 -12.93 -7.43
CA ARG A 289 -12.09 -12.86 -8.71
C ARG A 289 -12.08 -14.17 -9.47
N LEU A 290 -11.97 -15.31 -8.77
CA LEU A 290 -12.19 -16.62 -9.38
C LEU A 290 -13.55 -16.67 -10.08
N LEU A 291 -14.63 -16.16 -9.47
CA LEU A 291 -15.95 -16.13 -10.11
C LEU A 291 -16.01 -15.16 -11.28
N LEU A 292 -15.27 -14.04 -11.23
CA LEU A 292 -15.23 -13.08 -12.34
C LEU A 292 -14.62 -13.66 -13.63
N ARG A 293 -13.82 -14.74 -13.55
CA ARG A 293 -13.29 -15.48 -14.73
C ARG A 293 -14.37 -15.93 -15.71
N ALA A 294 -15.60 -16.19 -15.24
CA ALA A 294 -16.72 -16.61 -16.09
C ALA A 294 -17.25 -15.49 -17.01
N PHE A 295 -16.87 -14.24 -16.73
CA PHE A 295 -17.29 -13.05 -17.47
C PHE A 295 -16.17 -12.43 -18.32
N GLY A 296 -14.91 -12.85 -18.12
CA GLY A 296 -13.73 -12.38 -18.88
C GLY A 296 -13.31 -13.28 -20.06
N THR A 297 -12.33 -12.82 -20.84
CA THR A 297 -11.69 -13.60 -21.93
C THR A 297 -10.52 -14.46 -21.40
N THR A 298 -10.00 -15.40 -22.20
CA THR A 298 -8.88 -16.28 -21.79
C THR A 298 -7.59 -15.51 -21.44
N GLY A 299 -7.32 -14.38 -22.10
CA GLY A 299 -6.20 -13.49 -21.75
C GLY A 299 -6.41 -12.75 -20.43
N SER A 300 -7.67 -12.49 -20.07
CA SER A 300 -8.05 -11.96 -18.76
C SER A 300 -7.74 -13.02 -17.68
N GLN A 301 -8.10 -14.30 -17.88
CA GLN A 301 -7.91 -15.36 -16.87
C GLN A 301 -6.47 -15.53 -16.37
N ALA A 302 -5.43 -15.43 -17.21
CA ALA A 302 -4.03 -15.56 -16.78
C ALA A 302 -3.55 -14.38 -15.89
N TYR A 303 -4.03 -13.17 -16.19
CA TYR A 303 -3.80 -11.99 -15.34
C TYR A 303 -4.45 -12.18 -13.95
N SER A 304 -5.46 -13.06 -13.87
CA SER A 304 -6.34 -13.17 -12.70
C SER A 304 -5.67 -13.97 -11.63
N ASP A 305 -4.77 -14.85 -12.03
CA ASP A 305 -4.10 -15.80 -11.16
C ASP A 305 -2.90 -15.11 -10.50
N THR A 306 -2.28 -14.19 -11.24
CA THR A 306 -1.21 -13.34 -10.73
C THR A 306 -1.78 -12.24 -9.84
N GLU A 307 -2.87 -11.57 -10.26
CA GLU A 307 -3.56 -10.60 -9.40
C GLU A 307 -4.28 -11.28 -8.22
N ALA A 308 -4.82 -12.50 -8.37
CA ALA A 308 -5.47 -13.33 -7.33
C ALA A 308 -4.60 -13.43 -6.07
N GLN A 309 -3.30 -13.66 -6.28
CA GLN A 309 -2.32 -13.81 -5.21
C GLN A 309 -2.05 -12.48 -4.47
N LEU A 310 -2.29 -11.34 -5.11
CA LEU A 310 -2.00 -10.00 -4.58
C LEU A 310 -3.14 -9.35 -3.78
N SER A 311 -4.40 -9.82 -3.83
CA SER A 311 -5.49 -9.11 -3.10
C SER A 311 -5.64 -9.45 -1.63
N HIS A 312 -4.83 -10.34 -1.10
CA HIS A 312 -4.78 -10.52 0.35
C HIS A 312 -4.00 -9.38 1.03
N TYR A 313 -3.38 -8.51 0.24
CA TYR A 313 -2.50 -7.46 0.69
C TYR A 313 -3.11 -6.08 0.40
N PRO A 314 -2.96 -5.12 1.32
CA PRO A 314 -3.31 -3.75 1.04
C PRO A 314 -2.46 -3.17 -0.11
N PRO A 315 -2.96 -2.14 -0.81
CA PRO A 315 -2.40 -1.71 -2.07
C PRO A 315 -1.06 -1.01 -1.89
N VAL A 316 -0.31 -0.93 -3.00
CA VAL A 316 0.97 -0.20 -3.09
C VAL A 316 0.81 1.30 -2.76
N VAL A 317 -0.41 1.82 -2.83
CA VAL A 317 -0.74 3.22 -2.47
C VAL A 317 -1.23 3.39 -1.04
N LEU A 318 -1.19 2.35 -0.19
CA LEU A 318 -1.77 2.45 1.16
C LEU A 318 -1.10 3.53 2.00
N ASN A 319 0.20 3.81 1.83
CA ASN A 319 0.84 4.92 2.54
C ASN A 319 0.29 6.27 2.07
N ASP A 320 0.26 6.52 0.76
CA ASP A 320 -0.28 7.76 0.21
C ASP A 320 -1.76 7.93 0.60
N LEU A 321 -2.51 6.83 0.65
CA LEU A 321 -3.90 6.79 1.12
C LEU A 321 -3.99 7.09 2.62
N TRP A 322 -3.07 6.55 3.43
CA TRP A 322 -2.96 6.80 4.85
C TRP A 322 -2.64 8.26 5.15
N GLU A 323 -1.68 8.83 4.44
CA GLU A 323 -1.23 10.20 4.61
C GLU A 323 -2.34 11.18 4.22
N LEU A 324 -3.00 10.97 3.06
CA LEU A 324 -4.17 11.76 2.67
C LEU A 324 -5.34 11.59 3.66
N TRP A 325 -5.65 10.36 4.07
CA TRP A 325 -6.71 10.12 5.05
C TRP A 325 -6.39 10.79 6.39
N GLY A 326 -5.12 10.83 6.79
CA GLY A 326 -4.66 11.56 7.98
C GLY A 326 -5.04 13.04 7.93
N ALA A 327 -4.91 13.70 6.77
CA ALA A 327 -5.37 15.07 6.59
C ALA A 327 -6.90 15.18 6.71
N VAL A 328 -7.65 14.26 6.09
CA VAL A 328 -9.11 14.21 6.20
C VAL A 328 -9.56 14.01 7.66
N TRP A 329 -8.87 13.14 8.39
CA TRP A 329 -9.13 12.91 9.81
C TRP A 329 -8.87 14.17 10.64
N LEU A 330 -7.74 14.86 10.43
CA LEU A 330 -7.44 16.13 11.12
C LEU A 330 -8.55 17.16 10.89
N VAL A 331 -9.01 17.32 9.64
CA VAL A 331 -10.10 18.25 9.29
C VAL A 331 -11.38 17.89 10.02
N ARG A 332 -11.79 16.62 10.00
CA ARG A 332 -12.99 16.16 10.71
C ARG A 332 -12.91 16.40 12.21
N GLU A 333 -11.74 16.25 12.82
CA GLU A 333 -11.56 16.56 14.23
C GLU A 333 -11.64 18.07 14.50
N LEU A 334 -11.12 18.92 13.60
CA LEU A 334 -11.28 20.37 13.68
C LEU A 334 -12.75 20.79 13.49
N GLU A 335 -13.49 20.15 12.59
CA GLU A 335 -14.93 20.37 12.42
C GLU A 335 -15.71 20.03 13.69
N LYS A 336 -15.35 18.93 14.38
CA LYS A 336 -15.90 18.59 15.71
C LYS A 336 -15.58 19.64 16.78
N LEU A 337 -14.56 20.47 16.58
CA LEU A 337 -14.22 21.61 17.45
C LEU A 337 -14.93 22.92 17.06
N GLY A 338 -15.80 22.88 16.05
CA GLY A 338 -16.61 24.01 15.60
C GLY A 338 -16.00 24.82 14.45
N PHE A 339 -14.90 24.33 13.86
CA PHE A 339 -14.37 24.92 12.64
C PHE A 339 -15.22 24.53 11.43
N SER A 340 -15.30 25.41 10.44
CA SER A 340 -15.97 25.13 9.17
C SER A 340 -15.27 25.86 8.03
N GLY A 341 -15.33 25.33 6.82
CA GLY A 341 -14.66 25.97 5.70
C GLY A 341 -14.69 25.17 4.42
N THR A 342 -13.74 25.46 3.54
CA THR A 342 -13.65 24.87 2.21
C THR A 342 -12.28 24.23 2.00
N TRP A 343 -12.22 23.34 1.01
CA TRP A 343 -10.97 22.73 0.59
C TRP A 343 -10.70 23.02 -0.89
N SER A 344 -9.45 22.90 -1.27
CA SER A 344 -8.96 23.03 -2.64
C SER A 344 -7.84 22.01 -2.89
N HIS A 345 -7.60 21.65 -4.15
CA HIS A 345 -6.49 20.79 -4.54
C HIS A 345 -5.56 21.55 -5.48
N ARG A 346 -4.26 21.23 -5.42
CA ARG A 346 -3.25 21.84 -6.29
C ARG A 346 -2.81 20.82 -7.34
N GLY A 347 -3.00 21.14 -8.62
CA GLY A 347 -2.58 20.33 -9.75
C GLY A 347 -3.67 19.45 -10.37
N VAL A 348 -3.31 18.69 -11.41
CA VAL A 348 -4.24 17.84 -12.19
C VAL A 348 -4.61 16.55 -11.44
N ASP A 349 -3.83 16.18 -10.43
CA ASP A 349 -4.01 14.95 -9.65
C ASP A 349 -4.33 15.31 -8.19
N THR A 350 -5.59 15.10 -7.82
CA THR A 350 -6.19 15.53 -6.56
C THR A 350 -5.61 14.86 -5.31
N VAL A 351 -4.74 13.86 -5.47
CA VAL A 351 -4.16 13.11 -4.36
C VAL A 351 -2.67 13.42 -4.16
N VAL A 352 -2.18 14.48 -4.80
CA VAL A 352 -0.79 14.93 -4.64
C VAL A 352 -0.67 16.06 -3.63
N SER A 353 -1.66 16.95 -3.52
CA SER A 353 -1.65 18.05 -2.54
C SER A 353 -3.06 18.63 -2.36
N CYS A 354 -3.43 18.88 -1.10
CA CYS A 354 -4.73 19.44 -0.72
C CYS A 354 -4.55 20.52 0.33
N CYS A 355 -5.39 21.55 0.28
CA CYS A 355 -5.43 22.64 1.24
C CYS A 355 -6.85 22.79 1.78
N TRP A 356 -7.01 22.81 3.09
CA TRP A 356 -8.26 23.13 3.78
C TRP A 356 -8.11 24.47 4.47
N ARG A 357 -9.07 25.37 4.26
CA ARG A 357 -9.14 26.67 4.93
C ARG A 357 -10.38 26.69 5.80
N LEU A 358 -10.17 26.72 7.11
CA LEU A 358 -11.20 26.55 8.13
C LEU A 358 -11.27 27.79 9.02
N ASN A 359 -12.47 28.15 9.48
CA ASN A 359 -12.69 29.29 10.36
C ASN A 359 -13.57 28.92 11.55
N LYS A 360 -13.27 29.51 12.72
CA LYS A 360 -14.09 29.49 13.93
C LYS A 360 -14.03 30.89 14.56
N GLY A 361 -15.07 31.69 14.39
CA GLY A 361 -15.07 33.09 14.84
C GLY A 361 -13.96 33.90 14.15
N GLU A 362 -13.07 34.49 14.95
CA GLU A 362 -11.90 35.26 14.47
C GLU A 362 -10.63 34.40 14.29
N ILE A 363 -10.73 33.07 14.48
CA ILE A 363 -9.62 32.15 14.30
C ILE A 363 -9.71 31.53 12.90
N SER A 364 -8.66 31.71 12.10
CA SER A 364 -8.49 30.99 10.84
C SER A 364 -7.43 29.90 10.98
N LEU A 365 -7.69 28.75 10.37
CA LEU A 365 -6.82 27.60 10.36
C LEU A 365 -6.72 27.04 8.95
N ASP A 366 -5.51 27.01 8.42
CA ASP A 366 -5.22 26.39 7.13
C ASP A 366 -4.40 25.12 7.34
N LEU A 367 -4.86 23.99 6.80
CA LEU A 367 -4.15 22.72 6.75
C LEU A 367 -3.71 22.45 5.31
N ASP A 368 -2.41 22.39 5.07
CA ASP A 368 -1.82 21.98 3.80
C ASP A 368 -1.22 20.58 3.92
N TYR A 369 -1.73 19.66 3.10
CA TYR A 369 -1.17 18.33 2.88
C TYR A 369 -0.19 18.37 1.70
N GLU A 370 1.03 17.85 1.91
CA GLU A 370 2.09 17.85 0.89
C GLU A 370 2.38 19.27 0.36
N ALA A 371 2.63 20.20 1.29
CA ALA A 371 2.71 21.64 1.02
C ALA A 371 3.89 22.06 0.12
N ARG A 372 4.97 21.27 0.04
CA ARG A 372 6.18 21.57 -0.76
C ARG A 372 6.71 23.01 -0.60
N PRO A 373 7.33 23.35 0.54
CA PRO A 373 7.92 24.67 0.76
C PRO A 373 8.89 25.10 -0.34
N ALA A 374 8.90 26.39 -0.66
CA ALA A 374 9.89 26.95 -1.57
C ALA A 374 11.28 26.89 -0.92
N LEU A 375 12.25 26.32 -1.63
CA LEU A 375 13.62 26.22 -1.14
C LEU A 375 14.29 27.59 -1.21
N VAL A 376 14.98 27.98 -0.13
CA VAL A 376 15.84 29.16 -0.15
C VAL A 376 16.90 29.00 -1.23
N ASP A 377 16.89 29.91 -2.20
CA ASP A 377 17.98 30.10 -3.17
C ASP A 377 19.25 30.60 -2.46
N HIS A 378 20.11 29.65 -2.08
CA HIS A 378 21.39 29.93 -1.43
C HIS A 378 22.41 30.58 -2.37
N ASP A 379 22.25 30.47 -3.69
CA ASP A 379 23.18 31.07 -4.66
C ASP A 379 23.02 32.59 -4.75
N ARG A 380 21.81 33.09 -4.45
CA ARG A 380 21.51 34.53 -4.37
C ARG A 380 21.74 35.13 -2.99
N LEU A 381 21.99 34.29 -1.99
CA LEU A 381 22.14 34.71 -0.61
C LEU A 381 23.46 35.47 -0.43
N PRO A 382 23.44 36.72 0.06
CA PRO A 382 24.68 37.43 0.35
C PRO A 382 25.44 36.72 1.49
N PRO A 383 26.77 36.83 1.52
CA PRO A 383 27.58 36.30 2.62
C PRO A 383 27.08 36.80 3.99
N ILE A 384 27.24 35.99 5.04
CA ILE A 384 26.79 36.32 6.40
C ILE A 384 27.38 37.67 6.88
N SER A 385 28.61 38.01 6.47
CA SER A 385 29.27 39.28 6.79
C SER A 385 28.59 40.50 6.20
N GLU A 386 27.81 40.35 5.13
CA GLU A 386 27.13 41.42 4.40
C GLU A 386 25.64 41.49 4.71
N ARG A 387 25.15 40.62 5.60
CA ARG A 387 23.72 40.44 5.87
C ARG A 387 23.40 40.71 7.34
N ASN A 388 22.46 41.63 7.57
CA ASN A 388 22.00 42.02 8.92
C ASN A 388 20.76 41.24 9.42
N VAL A 389 20.23 40.34 8.60
CA VAL A 389 19.04 39.52 8.90
C VAL A 389 19.38 38.04 8.76
N PRO A 390 18.64 37.11 9.39
CA PRO A 390 18.86 35.68 9.18
C PRO A 390 18.37 35.20 7.81
N THR A 391 18.68 33.94 7.45
CA THR A 391 18.55 33.43 6.09
C THR A 391 17.13 33.42 5.55
N MET A 392 16.16 32.99 6.38
CA MET A 392 14.77 32.96 5.92
C MET A 392 14.15 34.34 5.82
N GLU A 393 14.52 35.25 6.71
CA GLU A 393 14.05 36.63 6.73
C GLU A 393 14.56 37.38 5.50
N TRP A 394 15.81 37.12 5.10
CA TRP A 394 16.31 37.61 3.82
C TRP A 394 15.54 37.01 2.64
N ALA A 395 15.32 35.69 2.64
CA ALA A 395 14.59 35.00 1.57
C ALA A 395 13.14 35.52 1.43
N ALA A 396 12.44 35.71 2.55
CA ALA A 396 11.06 36.24 2.58
C ALA A 396 10.93 37.65 1.99
N LEU A 397 12.02 38.44 2.02
CA LEU A 397 12.07 39.79 1.44
C LEU A 397 12.53 39.81 -0.02
N ASN A 398 13.32 38.82 -0.47
CA ASN A 398 14.06 38.90 -1.74
C ASN A 398 13.73 37.78 -2.73
N GLN A 399 12.98 36.76 -2.34
CA GLN A 399 12.56 35.65 -3.20
C GLN A 399 11.06 35.74 -3.50
N HIS A 400 10.70 35.38 -4.73
CA HIS A 400 9.30 35.24 -5.11
C HIS A 400 8.78 33.87 -4.68
N PHE A 401 7.60 33.83 -4.06
CA PHE A 401 6.96 32.62 -3.60
C PHE A 401 5.48 32.65 -3.98
N ASP A 402 4.87 31.47 -4.03
CA ASP A 402 3.44 31.29 -4.25
C ASP A 402 2.67 31.80 -3.03
N GLU A 403 1.81 32.80 -3.20
CA GLU A 403 0.98 33.35 -2.11
C GLU A 403 0.01 32.30 -1.55
N GLU A 404 -0.41 31.33 -2.37
CA GLU A 404 -1.22 30.23 -1.90
C GLU A 404 -0.39 29.23 -1.09
N CYS A 405 0.92 29.15 -1.33
CA CYS A 405 1.87 28.28 -0.62
C CYS A 405 3.02 29.06 0.02
N PRO A 406 2.75 29.90 1.03
CA PRO A 406 3.75 30.86 1.52
C PRO A 406 4.69 30.18 2.54
N TYR A 407 5.32 29.08 2.17
CA TYR A 407 6.26 28.35 3.02
C TYR A 407 7.68 28.43 2.45
N LEU A 408 8.65 28.59 3.35
CA LEU A 408 10.08 28.50 3.03
C LEU A 408 10.72 27.30 3.72
N GLY A 409 11.57 26.59 2.98
CA GLY A 409 12.46 25.56 3.47
C GLY A 409 13.93 25.97 3.33
N LEU A 410 14.76 25.69 4.34
CA LEU A 410 16.22 25.90 4.24
C LEU A 410 16.92 24.81 3.42
N GLU A 411 16.37 23.61 3.38
CA GLU A 411 16.99 22.44 2.77
C GLU A 411 16.01 21.70 1.85
N ALA A 412 16.53 20.98 0.86
CA ALA A 412 15.72 20.16 -0.05
C ALA A 412 14.96 19.02 0.67
N ARG A 413 15.34 18.72 1.92
CA ARG A 413 14.68 17.71 2.77
C ARG A 413 13.48 18.28 3.56
N CYS A 414 13.23 19.58 3.49
CA CYS A 414 12.14 20.26 4.20
C CYS A 414 10.80 20.12 3.47
N SER A 415 10.30 18.88 3.32
CA SER A 415 8.98 18.61 2.70
C SER A 415 8.11 17.83 3.68
N PRO A 416 7.46 18.53 4.63
CA PRO A 416 6.62 17.88 5.63
C PRO A 416 5.33 17.35 5.01
N ASP A 417 4.81 16.27 5.60
CA ASP A 417 3.54 15.65 5.18
C ASP A 417 2.36 16.63 5.41
N TYR A 418 2.40 17.39 6.52
CA TYR A 418 1.36 18.34 6.93
C TYR A 418 1.95 19.65 7.44
N LEU A 419 1.35 20.77 7.03
CA LEU A 419 1.53 22.09 7.65
C LEU A 419 0.20 22.64 8.12
N ILE A 420 0.15 23.13 9.36
CA ILE A 420 -1.04 23.81 9.89
C ILE A 420 -0.64 25.23 10.28
N ARG A 421 -1.33 26.21 9.70
CA ARG A 421 -1.23 27.62 10.04
C ARG A 421 -2.45 28.01 10.84
N ILE A 422 -2.25 28.69 11.95
CA ILE A 422 -3.32 29.22 12.78
C ILE A 422 -3.10 30.71 12.92
N SER A 423 -4.11 31.51 12.53
CA SER A 423 -4.14 32.95 12.79
C SER A 423 -5.21 33.24 13.82
N CYS A 424 -4.82 33.91 14.91
CA CYS A 424 -5.72 34.46 15.92
C CYS A 424 -5.55 35.98 15.99
N PRO A 425 -6.47 36.73 16.64
CA PRO A 425 -6.45 38.20 16.77
C PRO A 425 -5.19 38.87 17.37
N GLY A 426 -4.13 38.12 17.66
CA GLY A 426 -2.85 38.66 18.13
C GLY A 426 -1.67 37.70 18.00
N GLN A 427 -1.84 36.55 17.33
CA GLN A 427 -0.78 35.56 17.18
C GLN A 427 -0.94 34.76 15.90
N LYS A 428 0.20 34.38 15.33
CA LYS A 428 0.31 33.49 14.17
C LYS A 428 1.18 32.32 14.57
N ILE A 429 0.71 31.12 14.26
CA ILE A 429 1.29 29.88 14.75
C ILE A 429 1.43 28.92 13.57
N LEU A 430 2.63 28.35 13.45
CA LEU A 430 2.93 27.28 12.50
C LEU A 430 3.14 25.97 13.26
N ILE A 431 2.53 24.91 12.74
CA ILE A 431 2.65 23.54 13.23
C ILE A 431 3.10 22.66 12.06
N VAL A 432 4.01 21.73 12.34
CA VAL A 432 4.60 20.80 11.37
C VAL A 432 4.26 19.36 11.74
N GLY A 433 3.68 18.63 10.79
CA GLY A 433 3.42 17.20 10.89
C GLY A 433 4.25 16.42 9.87
N ASP A 434 5.04 15.47 10.32
CA ASP A 434 5.84 14.63 9.42
C ASP A 434 6.19 13.28 10.06
N ALA A 435 5.94 12.19 9.34
CA ALA A 435 6.30 10.83 9.71
C ALA A 435 7.80 10.67 10.04
N CYS A 436 8.69 11.43 9.39
CA CYS A 436 10.13 11.32 9.59
C CYS A 436 10.57 11.73 11.01
N LEU A 437 9.79 12.58 11.68
CA LEU A 437 10.06 13.04 13.04
C LEU A 437 10.03 11.93 14.09
N ALA A 438 9.60 10.71 13.75
CA ALA A 438 9.68 9.58 14.65
C ALA A 438 10.92 8.71 14.48
N SER A 439 11.77 8.96 13.48
CA SER A 439 12.98 8.19 13.29
C SER A 439 13.99 8.54 14.40
N PRO A 440 14.60 7.55 15.08
CA PRO A 440 15.57 7.82 16.13
C PRO A 440 16.78 8.64 15.67
N GLU A 441 17.08 8.67 14.37
CA GLU A 441 18.11 9.53 13.79
C GLU A 441 17.82 11.02 14.04
N HIS A 442 16.54 11.40 14.17
CA HIS A 442 16.13 12.76 14.54
C HIS A 442 16.16 13.03 16.06
N HIS A 443 16.38 11.99 16.87
CA HIS A 443 16.45 12.06 18.34
C HIS A 443 17.82 11.68 18.90
N ALA A 444 18.72 11.16 18.06
CA ALA A 444 20.03 10.70 18.44
C ALA A 444 21.00 11.87 18.65
N LYS A 445 21.93 11.68 19.59
CA LYS A 445 23.07 12.57 19.79
C LYS A 445 24.02 12.39 18.61
N VAL A 446 24.31 13.46 17.85
CA VAL A 446 25.54 13.48 17.07
C VAL A 446 26.68 13.70 18.05
N ILE A 447 27.39 12.63 18.41
CA ILE A 447 28.70 12.77 19.03
C ILE A 447 29.63 13.07 17.85
N GLU A 448 29.86 14.35 17.57
CA GLU A 448 31.03 14.72 16.76
C GLU A 448 32.25 14.33 17.58
N CYS A 449 32.93 13.27 17.16
CA CYS A 449 34.25 12.94 17.67
C CYS A 449 35.18 14.09 17.31
N VAL A 450 35.35 15.05 18.21
CA VAL A 450 36.48 15.96 18.20
C VAL A 450 37.46 15.40 19.23
N ASP A 451 38.63 15.02 18.71
CA ASP A 451 39.85 14.54 19.38
C ASP A 451 39.99 13.02 19.65
N ASP A 452 40.90 12.41 18.86
CA ASP A 452 41.32 11.00 18.81
C ASP A 452 41.98 10.44 20.09
N ASN A 453 41.82 11.02 21.28
CA ASN A 453 42.62 10.61 22.45
C ASN A 453 41.91 10.56 23.83
N LEU A 454 40.57 10.50 23.90
CA LEU A 454 39.89 10.33 25.19
C LEU A 454 39.02 9.08 25.23
N SER A 455 39.32 8.23 26.21
CA SER A 455 38.61 6.99 26.53
C SER A 455 37.13 7.25 26.85
N ASN A 456 36.27 6.35 26.34
CA ASN A 456 34.81 6.43 26.30
C ASN A 456 34.05 6.48 27.65
N ASP A 457 34.70 6.61 28.80
CA ASP A 457 34.06 6.36 30.10
C ASP A 457 33.73 7.60 30.96
N GLU A 458 33.99 8.84 30.52
CA GLU A 458 33.71 10.04 31.34
C GLU A 458 32.95 11.18 30.63
N ILE A 459 32.03 10.88 29.71
CA ILE A 459 31.10 11.92 29.20
C ILE A 459 29.75 11.77 29.90
N ALA A 460 29.59 12.53 30.99
CA ALA A 460 28.33 12.62 31.73
C ALA A 460 27.16 12.95 30.78
N PRO A 461 26.01 12.25 30.89
CA PRO A 461 24.87 12.41 29.98
C PRO A 461 24.15 13.77 30.07
N SER A 462 24.63 14.72 30.88
CA SER A 462 23.94 15.96 31.27
C SER A 462 24.21 17.20 30.39
N LYS A 463 25.02 17.10 29.31
CA LYS A 463 25.34 18.26 28.44
C LYS A 463 25.19 18.04 26.93
N ALA A 464 24.32 17.11 26.50
CA ALA A 464 24.09 16.87 25.07
C ALA A 464 22.66 17.28 24.69
N LYS A 465 22.51 18.35 23.90
CA LYS A 465 21.21 18.84 23.42
C LYS A 465 20.67 17.94 22.30
N PRO A 466 19.44 17.41 22.38
CA PRO A 466 18.80 16.74 21.25
C PRO A 466 18.47 17.80 20.18
N LEU A 467 19.19 17.79 19.06
CA LEU A 467 19.19 18.92 18.11
C LEU A 467 18.28 18.72 16.89
N THR A 468 17.99 17.49 16.45
CA THR A 468 17.51 17.30 15.07
C THR A 468 16.01 17.57 14.86
N VAL A 469 15.12 17.28 15.82
CA VAL A 469 13.68 17.67 15.73
C VAL A 469 13.52 19.18 15.84
N GLU A 470 14.17 19.80 16.83
CA GLU A 470 14.22 21.25 17.00
C GLU A 470 14.79 21.93 15.74
N HIS A 471 15.86 21.37 15.18
CA HIS A 471 16.47 21.84 13.94
C HIS A 471 15.53 21.70 12.75
N TYR A 472 14.88 20.54 12.57
CA TYR A 472 13.92 20.33 11.48
C TYR A 472 12.80 21.36 11.51
N ARG A 473 12.21 21.61 12.68
CA ARG A 473 11.18 22.66 12.85
C ARG A 473 11.68 24.06 12.54
N ARG A 474 12.98 24.34 12.77
CA ARG A 474 13.61 25.62 12.41
C ARG A 474 13.94 25.75 10.93
N THR A 475 13.94 24.65 10.18
CA THR A 475 14.20 24.64 8.73
C THR A 475 12.99 25.00 7.88
N ILE A 476 11.79 25.07 8.48
CA ILE A 476 10.55 25.42 7.80
C ILE A 476 9.94 26.68 8.44
N ALA A 477 9.42 27.59 7.63
CA ALA A 477 8.65 28.73 8.12
C ALA A 477 7.50 29.10 7.19
N TRP A 478 6.52 29.77 7.75
CA TRP A 478 5.41 30.40 7.03
C TRP A 478 5.73 31.89 6.87
N ILE A 479 5.62 32.41 5.65
CA ILE A 479 5.76 33.83 5.36
C ILE A 479 4.37 34.47 5.40
N ASP A 480 4.27 35.56 6.14
CA ASP A 480 3.06 36.37 6.19
C ASP A 480 3.44 37.85 6.12
N GLN A 481 2.97 38.55 5.09
CA GLN A 481 3.24 39.99 4.91
C GLN A 481 4.73 40.36 5.06
N HIS A 482 5.62 39.47 4.58
CA HIS A 482 7.10 39.55 4.69
C HIS A 482 7.70 39.25 6.07
N GLU A 483 6.88 38.89 7.06
CA GLU A 483 7.35 38.34 8.34
C GLU A 483 7.48 36.82 8.28
N VAL A 484 8.43 36.29 9.05
CA VAL A 484 8.71 34.86 9.13
C VAL A 484 8.10 34.28 10.40
N VAL A 485 7.02 33.52 10.25
CA VAL A 485 6.39 32.75 11.32
C VAL A 485 7.07 31.39 11.43
N ARG A 486 7.82 31.18 12.51
CA ARG A 486 8.52 29.92 12.80
C ARG A 486 7.56 28.89 13.40
N CYS A 487 7.89 27.60 13.23
CA CYS A 487 7.15 26.52 13.89
C CYS A 487 7.16 26.69 15.43
N HIS A 488 6.01 26.51 16.05
CA HIS A 488 5.86 26.58 17.50
C HIS A 488 6.73 25.50 18.20
N PRO A 489 7.33 25.78 19.38
CA PRO A 489 8.18 24.82 20.11
C PRO A 489 7.47 23.54 20.57
N LEU A 490 6.14 23.54 20.61
CA LEU A 490 5.31 22.35 20.83
C LEU A 490 4.56 21.92 19.56
N GLY A 491 4.76 22.60 18.44
CA GLY A 491 4.03 22.41 17.18
C GLY A 491 4.54 21.28 16.30
N GLY A 492 5.29 20.31 16.84
CA GLY A 492 5.66 19.11 16.11
C GLY A 492 4.64 18.01 16.36
N PHE A 493 4.17 17.33 15.32
CA PHE A 493 3.39 16.10 15.50
C PHE A 493 3.75 15.02 14.47
N VAL A 494 3.34 13.80 14.78
CA VAL A 494 3.48 12.66 13.88
C VAL A 494 2.16 11.91 13.82
N LEU A 495 1.66 11.66 12.60
CA LEU A 495 0.42 10.92 12.37
C LEU A 495 0.76 9.50 11.91
N PHE A 496 0.43 8.51 12.74
CA PHE A 496 0.78 7.12 12.47
C PHE A 496 -0.39 6.14 12.64
N PRO A 497 -0.32 4.97 11.99
CA PRO A 497 -1.30 3.93 12.21
C PRO A 497 -1.32 3.43 13.67
N PRO A 498 -2.48 2.97 14.16
CA PRO A 498 -2.64 2.46 15.51
C PRO A 498 -1.91 1.12 15.73
N THR A 499 -1.71 0.69 16.97
CA THR A 499 -2.00 1.39 18.23
C THR A 499 -0.83 2.25 18.68
N ALA A 500 -1.11 3.28 19.49
CA ALA A 500 -0.07 4.13 20.07
C ALA A 500 0.94 3.35 20.93
N GLU A 501 0.53 2.25 21.57
CA GLU A 501 1.39 1.41 22.41
C GLU A 501 2.58 0.80 21.64
N LYS A 502 2.39 0.52 20.35
CA LYS A 502 3.46 0.05 19.45
C LYS A 502 4.58 1.09 19.30
N TRP A 503 4.39 2.31 19.78
CA TRP A 503 5.34 3.41 19.75
C TRP A 503 5.88 3.78 21.13
N SER A 504 5.65 2.97 22.16
CA SER A 504 6.17 3.23 23.51
C SER A 504 7.70 3.41 23.57
N ALA A 505 8.45 2.84 22.61
CA ALA A 505 9.88 3.06 22.47
C ALA A 505 10.22 4.49 22.03
N PHE A 506 9.38 5.12 21.20
CA PHE A 506 9.55 6.52 20.77
C PHE A 506 9.45 7.48 21.96
N ALA A 507 8.49 7.26 22.86
CA ALA A 507 8.33 8.09 24.05
C ALA A 507 9.55 8.10 25.00
N LYS A 508 10.47 7.13 24.84
CA LYS A 508 11.71 7.04 25.63
C LYS A 508 12.89 7.77 24.97
N LEU A 509 12.74 8.26 23.74
CA LEU A 509 13.81 8.93 23.02
C LEU A 509 14.01 10.37 23.53
N PRO A 510 15.26 10.86 23.62
CA PRO A 510 15.53 12.26 23.93
C PRO A 510 14.86 13.20 22.91
N GLY A 511 14.17 14.25 23.39
CA GLY A 511 13.45 15.19 22.52
C GLY A 511 12.14 14.65 21.92
N ALA A 512 11.71 13.43 22.26
CA ALA A 512 10.38 12.92 21.86
C ALA A 512 9.23 13.77 22.43
N SER A 513 9.47 14.48 23.54
CA SER A 513 8.52 15.46 24.11
C SER A 513 8.18 16.61 23.17
N ASP A 514 9.02 16.90 22.19
CA ASP A 514 8.85 18.01 21.25
C ASP A 514 7.88 17.68 20.11
N CYS A 515 7.47 16.41 20.03
CA CYS A 515 6.59 15.87 19.00
C CYS A 515 5.39 15.14 19.65
N THR A 516 4.19 15.51 19.26
CA THR A 516 2.99 14.78 19.66
C THR A 516 2.73 13.60 18.73
N LEU A 517 2.57 12.41 19.30
CA LEU A 517 2.18 11.21 18.55
C LEU A 517 0.66 11.09 18.45
N LEU A 518 0.13 11.26 17.25
CA LEU A 518 -1.26 11.02 16.88
C LEU A 518 -1.36 9.64 16.22
N CYS A 519 -2.16 8.74 16.81
CA CYS A 519 -2.34 7.38 16.28
C CYS A 519 -3.81 7.07 15.99
N PRO A 520 -4.46 7.81 15.07
CA PRO A 520 -5.89 7.65 14.82
C PRO A 520 -6.20 6.30 14.19
N ARG A 521 -7.33 5.70 14.55
CA ARG A 521 -7.89 4.55 13.83
C ARG A 521 -9.04 4.99 12.94
N PRO A 522 -9.18 4.44 11.72
CA PRO A 522 -10.37 4.66 10.91
C PRO A 522 -11.66 4.30 11.66
N GLY A 523 -12.61 5.23 11.67
CA GLY A 523 -13.82 5.18 12.50
C GLY A 523 -13.73 6.13 13.70
N VAL A 524 -14.34 5.73 14.82
CA VAL A 524 -14.33 6.53 16.06
C VAL A 524 -13.14 6.10 16.93
N ASP A 525 -12.18 7.01 17.12
CA ASP A 525 -11.03 6.83 18.00
C ASP A 525 -10.94 7.95 19.05
N PRO A 526 -11.56 7.77 20.22
CA PRO A 526 -11.58 8.79 21.27
C PRO A 526 -10.20 9.11 21.83
N GLU A 527 -9.26 8.16 21.81
CA GLU A 527 -7.91 8.36 22.34
C GLU A 527 -7.12 9.31 21.43
N ALA A 528 -7.12 9.06 20.13
CA ALA A 528 -6.46 9.93 19.16
C ALA A 528 -7.10 11.33 19.13
N SER A 529 -8.44 11.41 19.16
CA SER A 529 -9.16 12.67 19.30
C SER A 529 -8.75 13.44 20.55
N GLY A 530 -8.64 12.76 21.70
CA GLY A 530 -8.20 13.37 22.96
C GLY A 530 -6.78 13.93 22.89
N ARG A 531 -5.86 13.19 22.28
CA ARG A 531 -4.46 13.63 22.07
C ARG A 531 -4.38 14.88 21.20
N LEU A 532 -5.13 14.93 20.10
CA LEU A 532 -5.18 16.11 19.22
C LEU A 532 -5.75 17.33 19.95
N LYS A 533 -6.82 17.18 20.73
CA LYS A 533 -7.39 18.27 21.53
C LYS A 533 -6.38 18.83 22.53
N HIS A 534 -5.70 17.95 23.27
CA HIS A 534 -4.68 18.35 24.23
C HIS A 534 -3.48 19.04 23.56
N PHE A 535 -3.06 18.55 22.39
CA PHE A 535 -2.02 19.16 21.58
C PHE A 535 -2.38 20.59 21.17
N LEU A 536 -3.56 20.77 20.58
CA LEU A 536 -4.00 22.06 20.10
C LEU A 536 -4.21 23.06 21.25
N SER A 537 -4.78 22.64 22.39
CA SER A 537 -4.95 23.53 23.55
C SER A 537 -3.64 23.94 24.21
N SER A 538 -2.59 23.12 24.08
CA SER A 538 -1.25 23.45 24.59
C SER A 538 -0.52 24.47 23.70
N ILE A 539 -0.92 24.59 22.44
CA ILE A 539 -0.32 25.52 21.47
C ILE A 539 -1.13 26.81 21.39
N VAL A 540 -2.46 26.70 21.40
CA VAL A 540 -3.40 27.82 21.27
C VAL A 540 -4.34 27.80 22.46
N PRO A 541 -3.99 28.47 23.58
CA PRO A 541 -4.89 28.59 24.72
C PRO A 541 -6.22 29.24 24.30
N GLY A 542 -7.34 28.64 24.69
CA GLY A 542 -8.69 29.13 24.34
C GLY A 542 -9.23 28.67 22.98
N LEU A 543 -8.50 27.85 22.21
CA LEU A 543 -9.01 27.30 20.94
C LEU A 543 -10.26 26.42 21.13
N LEU A 544 -10.33 25.76 22.28
CA LEU A 544 -11.38 24.80 22.64
C LEU A 544 -12.56 25.45 23.39
N ASP A 545 -12.40 26.70 23.82
CA ASP A 545 -13.49 27.52 24.36
C ASP A 545 -14.39 28.01 23.20
#